data_AF-A0A385Z1X9-F1
#
_entry.id   AF-A0A385Z1X9-F1
#
_cell.length_a   1.000
_cell.length_b   1.000
_cell.length_c   1.000
_cell.angle_alpha   90.00
_cell.angle_beta   90.00
_cell.angle_gamma   90.00
#
_symmetry.space_group_name_H-M   'P 1'
#
loop_
_entity.id
_entity.type
_entity.pdbx_description
1 polymer ?
#
loop_
_entity_poly.entity_id
_entity_poly.type
_entity_poly.pdbx_seq_one_letter_code
_entity_poly.pdbx_strand_id
1 'polypeptide(L)'
;MEELIAIGAALIAGLAALYARWSAHEAKKANDIGRLNALLALRQHYLELMNHQVKLAEFLKSSPSGTQAARETYAELDTKLRDVSREIEKYHGNLVSERT
;
A
#
# COMPACT_ATOMS: atom_id res chain seq x y z
N MET A 1 -34.53 -38.41 12.83
CA MET A 1 -33.13 -38.12 13.23
C MET A 1 -32.37 -37.48 12.07
N GLU A 2 -32.31 -38.13 10.91
CA GLU A 2 -31.61 -37.59 9.72
C GLU A 2 -32.16 -36.24 9.24
N GLU A 3 -33.48 -36.04 9.21
CA GLU A 3 -34.08 -34.74 8.84
C GLU A 3 -33.71 -33.61 9.80
N LEU A 4 -33.66 -33.87 11.12
CA LEU A 4 -33.26 -32.87 12.11
C LEU A 4 -31.79 -32.48 11.95
N ILE A 5 -30.94 -33.46 11.62
CA ILE A 5 -29.52 -33.23 11.30
C ILE A 5 -29.41 -32.39 10.02
N ALA A 6 -30.21 -32.70 8.98
CA ALA A 6 -30.20 -31.97 7.72
C ALA A 6 -30.66 -30.51 7.90
N ILE A 7 -31.73 -30.27 8.66
CA ILE A 7 -32.21 -28.92 8.99
C ILE A 7 -31.15 -28.16 9.78
N GLY A 8 -30.55 -28.80 10.78
CA GLY A 8 -29.45 -28.20 11.56
C GLY A 8 -28.25 -27.84 10.70
N ALA A 9 -27.84 -28.74 9.80
CA ALA A 9 -26.75 -28.51 8.87
C ALA A 9 -27.05 -27.36 7.89
N ALA A 10 -28.28 -27.27 7.38
CA ALA A 10 -28.71 -26.19 6.49
C ALA A 10 -28.67 -24.82 7.19
N LEU A 11 -29.10 -24.75 8.45
CA LEU A 11 -29.01 -23.53 9.26
C LEU A 11 -27.57 -23.11 9.52
N ILE A 12 -26.71 -24.06 9.91
CA ILE A 12 -25.28 -23.80 10.15
C ILE A 12 -24.60 -23.32 8.86
N ALA A 13 -24.87 -24.00 7.74
CA ALA A 13 -24.32 -23.62 6.44
C ALA A 13 -24.79 -22.22 6.00
N GLY A 14 -26.07 -21.89 6.23
CA GLY A 14 -26.62 -20.57 5.97
C GLY A 14 -25.94 -19.47 6.78
N LEU A 15 -25.77 -19.69 8.09
CA LEU A 15 -25.06 -18.75 8.97
C LEU A 15 -23.59 -18.60 8.59
N ALA A 16 -22.92 -19.70 8.27
CA ALA A 16 -21.53 -19.69 7.82
C ALA A 16 -21.37 -18.92 6.49
N ALA A 17 -22.27 -19.12 5.53
CA ALA A 17 -22.27 -18.40 4.27
C ALA A 17 -22.48 -16.88 4.46
N LEU A 18 -23.40 -16.49 5.34
CA LEU A 18 -23.61 -15.08 5.71
C LEU A 18 -22.35 -14.47 6.35
N TYR A 19 -21.76 -15.17 7.31
CA TYR A 19 -20.54 -14.72 7.97
C TYR A 19 -19.36 -14.61 6.98
N ALA A 20 -19.19 -15.59 6.10
CA ALA A 20 -18.18 -15.57 5.06
C ALA A 20 -18.34 -14.38 4.11
N ARG A 21 -19.58 -14.03 3.75
CA ARG A 21 -19.87 -12.86 2.91
C ARG A 21 -19.47 -11.55 3.61
N TRP A 22 -19.77 -11.39 4.89
CA TRP A 22 -19.36 -10.21 5.66
C TRP A 22 -17.84 -10.16 5.82
N SER A 23 -17.22 -11.30 6.16
CA SER A 23 -15.77 -11.41 6.29
C SER A 23 -15.06 -11.05 4.99
N ALA A 24 -15.55 -11.51 3.83
CA ALA A 24 -14.99 -11.15 2.53
C ALA A 24 -15.09 -9.65 2.23
N HIS A 25 -16.20 -9.01 2.60
CA HIS A 25 -16.39 -7.58 2.42
C HIS A 25 -15.42 -6.77 3.30
N GLU A 26 -15.29 -7.13 4.57
CA GLU A 26 -14.38 -6.44 5.49
C GLU A 26 -12.91 -6.69 5.11
N ALA A 27 -12.57 -7.90 4.67
CA ALA A 27 -11.23 -8.23 4.19
C ALA A 27 -10.85 -7.41 2.95
N LYS A 28 -11.78 -7.18 2.02
CA LYS A 28 -11.54 -6.30 0.87
C LYS A 28 -11.20 -4.87 1.32
N LYS A 29 -12.03 -4.31 2.20
CA LYS A 29 -11.83 -2.97 2.76
C LYS A 29 -10.51 -2.84 3.51
N ALA A 30 -10.17 -3.84 4.33
CA ALA A 30 -8.91 -3.88 5.06
C ALA A 30 -7.71 -3.96 4.12
N ASN A 31 -7.82 -4.73 3.02
CA ASN A 31 -6.78 -4.84 2.00
C ASN A 31 -6.58 -3.50 1.26
N ASP A 32 -7.65 -2.81 0.91
CA ASP A 32 -7.56 -1.51 0.24
C ASP A 32 -6.88 -0.46 1.14
N ILE A 33 -7.24 -0.42 2.43
CA ILE A 33 -6.57 0.42 3.44
C ILE A 33 -5.10 0.01 3.61
N GLY A 34 -4.84 -1.30 3.71
CA GLY A 34 -3.49 -1.85 3.85
C GLY A 34 -2.59 -1.47 2.66
N ARG A 35 -3.12 -1.54 1.44
CA ARG A 35 -2.42 -1.13 0.22
C ARG A 35 -2.10 0.36 0.23
N LEU A 36 -3.06 1.21 0.60
CA LEU A 36 -2.82 2.66 0.70
C LEU A 36 -1.75 2.98 1.74
N ASN A 37 -1.81 2.34 2.91
CA ASN A 37 -0.80 2.49 3.96
C ASN A 37 0.59 2.05 3.48
N ALA A 38 0.68 0.94 2.75
CA ALA A 38 1.94 0.47 2.17
C ALA A 38 2.52 1.48 1.18
N LEU A 39 1.69 2.08 0.32
CA LEU A 39 2.12 3.13 -0.61
C LEU A 39 2.59 4.39 0.12
N LEU A 40 1.89 4.82 1.16
CA LEU A 40 2.29 5.96 1.98
C LEU A 40 3.62 5.71 2.72
N ALA A 41 3.82 4.50 3.23
CA ALA A 41 5.07 4.08 3.85
C ALA A 41 6.23 4.08 2.83
N LEU A 42 6.00 3.59 1.62
CA LEU A 42 6.98 3.65 0.52
C LEU A 42 7.34 5.08 0.15
N ARG A 43 6.36 5.98 0.07
CA ARG A 43 6.59 7.41 -0.17
C ARG A 43 7.49 8.02 0.90
N GLN A 44 7.21 7.76 2.18
CA GLN A 44 8.02 8.23 3.29
C GLN A 44 9.45 7.69 3.20
N HIS A 45 9.60 6.39 2.93
CA HIS A 45 10.91 5.77 2.78
C HIS A 45 11.75 6.38 1.64
N TYR A 46 11.13 6.66 0.49
CA TYR A 46 11.84 7.32 -0.61
C TYR A 46 12.29 8.74 -0.26
N LEU A 47 11.47 9.51 0.46
CA LEU A 47 11.86 10.84 0.94
C LEU A 47 13.07 10.78 1.89
N GLU A 48 13.12 9.78 2.78
CA GLU A 48 14.25 9.55 3.67
C GLU A 48 15.52 9.19 2.90
N LEU A 49 15.42 8.30 1.91
CA LEU A 49 16.53 7.95 1.03
C LEU A 49 17.04 9.16 0.23
N MET A 50 16.13 9.99 -0.29
CA MET A 50 16.50 11.22 -1.00
C MET A 50 17.24 12.19 -0.08
N ASN A 51 16.77 12.38 1.15
CA ASN A 51 17.46 13.21 2.15
C ASN A 51 18.85 12.64 2.48
N HIS A 52 18.98 11.32 2.57
CA HIS A 52 20.28 10.67 2.73
C HIS A 52 21.21 10.95 1.55
N GLN A 53 20.73 10.88 0.30
CA GLN A 53 21.54 11.20 -0.87
C GLN A 53 22.00 12.66 -0.89
N VAL A 54 21.17 13.60 -0.44
CA VAL A 54 21.56 15.00 -0.30
C VAL A 54 22.71 15.15 0.69
N LYS A 55 22.62 14.53 1.86
CA LYS A 55 23.70 14.53 2.87
C LYS A 55 24.96 13.85 2.36
N LEU A 56 24.81 12.76 1.61
CA LEU A 56 25.93 12.02 1.02
C LEU A 56 26.66 12.88 -0.03
N ALA A 57 25.91 13.60 -0.88
CA ALA A 57 26.48 14.53 -1.85
C ALA A 57 27.25 15.68 -1.17
N GLU A 58 26.74 16.19 -0.03
CA GLU A 58 27.44 17.21 0.76
C GLU A 58 28.72 16.68 1.40
N PHE A 59 28.68 15.46 1.95
CA PHE A 59 29.85 14.79 2.51
C PHE A 59 30.93 14.51 1.44
N LEU A 60 30.49 14.08 0.25
CA LEU A 60 31.36 13.74 -0.88
C LEU A 60 31.70 14.95 -1.77
N LYS A 61 31.48 16.19 -1.33
CA LYS A 61 31.73 17.41 -2.11
C LYS A 61 33.15 17.53 -2.68
N SER A 62 34.12 16.87 -2.07
CA SER A 62 35.52 16.81 -2.51
C SER A 62 35.77 15.80 -3.63
N SER A 63 34.80 14.92 -3.90
CA SER A 63 34.83 13.90 -4.95
C SER A 63 33.73 14.18 -5.99
N PRO A 64 34.09 14.69 -7.18
CA PRO A 64 33.14 14.97 -8.26
C PRO A 64 32.34 13.72 -8.67
N SER A 65 33.00 12.55 -8.74
CA SER A 65 32.35 11.28 -9.09
C SER A 65 31.38 10.81 -8.02
N GLY A 66 31.74 10.95 -6.74
CA GLY A 66 30.85 10.60 -5.62
C GLY A 66 29.62 11.52 -5.53
N THR A 67 29.81 12.81 -5.79
CA THR A 67 28.71 13.79 -5.83
C THR A 67 27.78 13.53 -7.01
N GLN A 68 28.33 13.17 -8.18
CA GLN A 68 27.53 12.83 -9.36
C GLN A 68 26.70 11.56 -9.13
N ALA A 69 27.29 10.50 -8.58
CA ALA A 69 26.57 9.26 -8.29
C ALA A 69 25.43 9.47 -7.28
N ALA A 70 25.63 10.31 -6.25
CA ALA A 70 24.57 10.66 -5.31
C ALA A 70 23.42 11.44 -5.97
N ARG A 71 23.72 12.32 -6.93
CA ARG A 71 22.71 13.07 -7.71
C ARG A 71 21.93 12.17 -8.67
N GLU A 72 22.61 11.25 -9.34
CA GLU A 72 21.96 10.27 -10.23
C GLU A 72 20.99 9.38 -9.42
N THR A 73 21.45 8.87 -8.27
CA THR A 73 20.61 8.09 -7.35
C THR A 73 19.42 8.92 -6.84
N TYR A 74 19.62 10.19 -6.53
CA TYR A 74 18.54 11.10 -6.14
C TYR A 74 17.49 11.24 -7.25
N ALA A 75 17.92 11.43 -8.51
CA ALA A 75 17.01 11.56 -9.65
C ALA A 75 16.21 10.27 -9.91
N GLU A 76 16.82 9.10 -9.74
CA GLU A 76 16.11 7.82 -9.79
C GLU A 76 15.07 7.70 -8.69
N LEU A 77 15.42 8.09 -7.46
CA LEU A 77 14.50 8.08 -6.32
C LEU A 77 13.34 9.06 -6.53
N ASP A 78 13.58 10.25 -7.09
CA ASP A 78 12.52 11.21 -7.44
C ASP A 78 11.55 10.62 -8.47
N THR A 79 12.07 9.93 -9.48
CA THR A 79 11.24 9.25 -10.49
C THR A 79 10.34 8.20 -9.84
N LYS A 80 10.90 7.34 -8.99
CA LYS A 80 10.14 6.32 -8.23
C LYS A 80 9.11 6.96 -7.28
N LEU A 81 9.46 8.07 -6.64
CA LEU A 81 8.56 8.81 -5.75
C LEU A 81 7.34 9.36 -6.53
N ARG A 82 7.54 9.87 -7.75
CA ARG A 82 6.46 10.34 -8.63
C ARG A 82 5.54 9.20 -9.05
N ASP A 83 6.09 8.01 -9.32
CA ASP A 83 5.29 6.83 -9.65
C ASP A 83 4.42 6.39 -8.47
N VAL A 84 5.00 6.30 -7.27
CA VAL A 84 4.25 5.97 -6.05
C VAL A 84 3.19 7.04 -5.75
N SER A 85 3.53 8.32 -5.93
CA SER A 85 2.57 9.42 -5.70
C SER A 85 1.39 9.34 -6.66
N ARG A 86 1.61 9.03 -7.94
CA ARG A 86 0.53 8.78 -8.92
C ARG A 86 -0.36 7.61 -8.52
N GLU A 87 0.23 6.52 -8.04
CA GLU A 87 -0.53 5.36 -7.58
C GLU A 87 -1.34 5.68 -6.32
N ILE A 88 -0.80 6.47 -5.37
CA ILE A 88 -1.53 6.97 -4.20
C ILE A 88 -2.71 7.81 -4.63
N GLU A 89 -2.53 8.77 -5.55
CA GLU A 89 -3.61 9.64 -6.03
C GLU A 89 -4.73 8.84 -6.68
N LYS A 90 -4.37 7.85 -7.53
CA LYS A 90 -5.33 6.96 -8.17
C LYS A 90 -6.12 6.13 -7.14
N TYR A 91 -5.43 5.53 -6.17
CA TYR A 91 -6.08 4.71 -5.13
C TYR A 91 -6.92 5.53 -4.16
N HIS A 92 -6.43 6.70 -3.77
CA HIS A 92 -7.17 7.64 -2.93
C HIS A 92 -8.44 8.13 -3.63
N GLY A 93 -8.35 8.49 -4.92
CA GLY A 93 -9.51 8.88 -5.72
C GLY A 93 -10.60 7.81 -5.76
N ASN A 94 -10.20 6.54 -5.98
CA ASN A 94 -11.13 5.42 -5.98
C ASN A 94 -11.78 5.19 -4.59
N LEU A 95 -11.00 5.27 -3.51
CA LEU A 95 -11.50 5.05 -2.15
C LEU A 95 -12.45 6.16 -1.67
N VAL A 96 -12.20 7.41 -2.06
CA VAL A 96 -13.07 8.54 -1.71
C VAL A 96 -14.36 8.50 -2.55
N SER A 97 -14.26 8.15 -3.83
CA SER A 97 -15.43 8.04 -4.73
C SER A 97 -16.35 6.88 -4.37
N GLU A 98 -15.85 5.76 -3.80
CA GLU A 98 -16.72 4.66 -3.32
C GLU A 98 -17.49 5.01 -2.04
N ARG A 99 -17.16 6.13 -1.36
CA ARG A 99 -17.82 6.59 -0.12
C ARG A 99 -18.86 7.70 -0.32
N THR A 100 -18.90 8.34 -1.48
CA THR A 100 -19.86 9.42 -1.83
C THR A 100 -20.95 8.90 -2.75
#